data_AF-A0AAP0I1Q6-F1
#
_entry.id   AF-A0AAP0I1Q6-F1
#
_cell.length_a   1.000
_cell.length_b   1.000
_cell.length_c   1.000
_cell.angle_alpha   90.00
_cell.angle_beta   90.00
_cell.angle_gamma   90.00
#
_symmetry.space_group_name_H-M   'P 1'
#
loop_
_entity.id
_entity.type
_entity.pdbx_description
1 polymer ?
#
loop_
_entity_poly.entity_id
_entity_poly.type
_entity_poly.pdbx_seq_one_letter_code
_entity_poly.pdbx_strand_id
1 'polypeptide(L)' 'MYNYTKHTVTVNVWPIGRDGRVWKNPNCFEPREVLESEIGFKGRDFELLSFRAGRRICPGLPLADRMVSLILGDPDGQNP' A
#
# COMPACT_ATOMS: atom_id res chain seq x y z
N MET A 1 -26.11 -11.70 -3.37
CA MET A 1 -25.51 -11.05 -4.56
C MET A 1 -25.71 -9.55 -4.38
N TYR A 2 -24.65 -8.78 -4.18
CA TYR A 2 -24.78 -7.33 -3.93
C TYR A 2 -25.05 -6.61 -5.25
N ASN A 3 -26.17 -5.89 -5.34
CA ASN A 3 -26.47 -5.04 -6.49
C ASN A 3 -25.73 -3.71 -6.33
N TYR A 4 -24.83 -3.43 -7.25
CA TYR A 4 -24.14 -2.15 -7.36
C TYR A 4 -24.62 -1.43 -8.62
N THR A 5 -24.81 -0.11 -8.52
CA THR A 5 -25.11 0.73 -9.69
C THR A 5 -23.92 0.69 -10.63
N LYS A 6 -24.15 0.56 -11.94
CA LYS A 6 -23.13 0.34 -13.00
C LYS A 6 -21.95 1.33 -13.03
N HIS A 7 -22.00 2.42 -12.26
CA HIS A 7 -21.09 3.55 -12.37
C HIS A 7 -20.34 3.95 -11.09
N THR A 8 -20.64 3.38 -9.92
CA THR A 8 -20.08 3.89 -8.66
C THR A 8 -19.59 2.77 -7.76
N VAL A 9 -18.26 2.62 -7.67
CA VAL A 9 -17.59 1.76 -6.70
C VAL A 9 -16.52 2.60 -6.02
N THR A 10 -16.64 2.74 -4.70
CA THR A 10 -15.66 3.44 -3.87
C THR A 10 -14.96 2.43 -2.96
N VAL A 11 -13.65 2.60 -2.80
CA VAL A 11 -12.83 1.73 -1.95
C VAL A 11 -12.34 2.57 -0.78
N ASN A 12 -12.69 2.16 0.44
CA ASN A 12 -12.18 2.76 1.65
C ASN A 12 -10.87 2.07 2.05
N VAL A 13 -9.75 2.75 1.81
CA VAL A 13 -8.41 2.21 2.08
C VAL A 13 -7.99 2.32 3.55
N TRP A 14 -8.65 3.18 4.33
CA TRP A 14 -8.30 3.41 5.74
C TRP A 14 -8.41 2.16 6.63
N PRO A 15 -9.53 1.41 6.63
CA PRO A 15 -9.65 0.19 7.42
C PRO A 15 -8.80 -0.95 6.88
N ILE A 16 -8.50 -0.96 5.57
CA ILE A 16 -7.68 -2.00 4.94
C ILE A 16 -6.25 -1.97 5.50
N GLY A 17 -5.63 -0.78 5.54
CA GLY A 17 -4.29 -0.60 6.13
C GLY A 17 -4.25 -0.73 7.65
N ARG A 18 -5.37 -1.01 8.32
CA ARG A 18 -5.49 -1.19 9.78
C ARG A 18 -6.21 -2.46 10.18
N ASP A 19 -6.39 -3.40 9.25
CA ASP A 19 -7.03 -4.66 9.57
C ASP A 19 -6.11 -5.49 10.48
N GLY A 20 -6.55 -5.71 11.72
CA GLY A 20 -5.82 -6.52 12.70
C GLY A 20 -5.71 -8.01 12.33
N ARG A 21 -6.39 -8.45 11.26
CA ARG A 21 -6.22 -9.79 10.68
C ARG A 21 -5.00 -9.89 9.77
N VAL A 22 -4.55 -8.76 9.23
CA VAL A 22 -3.43 -8.66 8.29
C VAL A 22 -2.19 -8.10 8.99
N TRP A 23 -2.38 -7.04 9.78
CA TRP A 23 -1.32 -6.35 10.50
C TRP A 23 -1.40 -6.69 11.99
N LYS A 24 -0.27 -7.05 12.61
CA LYS A 24 -0.24 -7.48 14.02
C LYS A 24 -0.53 -6.32 14.97
N ASN A 25 0.05 -5.15 14.72
CA ASN A 25 -0.12 -3.92 15.51
C ASN A 25 -0.59 -2.75 14.63
N PRO A 26 -1.81 -2.78 14.05
CA PRO A 26 -2.25 -1.86 12.99
C PRO A 26 -2.32 -0.37 13.40
N ASN A 27 -2.33 -0.08 14.70
CA ASN A 27 -2.39 1.28 15.24
C ASN A 27 -1.03 1.81 15.71
N CYS A 28 0.01 0.97 15.68
CA CYS A 28 1.37 1.35 16.04
C CYS A 28 2.19 1.58 14.78
N PHE A 29 3.10 2.56 14.82
CA PHE A 29 4.04 2.77 13.73
C PHE A 29 5.27 1.88 13.94
N GLU A 30 5.29 0.71 13.30
CA GLU A 30 6.38 -0.27 13.39
C GLU A 30 6.96 -0.60 12.00
N PRO A 31 7.97 0.16 11.52
CA PRO A 31 8.52 0.00 10.16
C PRO A 31 9.11 -1.38 9.86
N ARG A 32 9.61 -2.06 10.89
CA ARG A 32 10.24 -3.38 10.76
C ARG A 32 9.23 -4.43 10.27
N GLU A 33 7.97 -4.37 10.71
CA GLU A 33 6.95 -5.31 10.22
C GLU A 33 6.69 -5.14 8.72
N VAL A 34 6.75 -3.90 8.22
CA VAL A 34 6.60 -3.62 6.78
C VAL A 34 7.82 -4.08 5.99
N LEU A 35 9.03 -3.90 6.54
CA LEU A 35 10.28 -4.32 5.92
C LEU A 35 10.44 -5.86 5.84
N GLU A 36 9.91 -6.57 6.83
CA GLU A 36 9.94 -8.04 6.90
C GLU A 36 8.73 -8.69 6.19
N SER A 37 7.75 -7.88 5.76
CA SER A 37 6.55 -8.36 5.07
C SER A 37 6.82 -8.59 3.59
N GLU A 38 6.18 -9.62 3.03
CA GLU A 38 6.14 -9.84 1.57
C GLU A 38 5.10 -8.94 0.88
N ILE A 39 4.28 -8.20 1.65
CA ILE A 39 3.23 -7.30 1.16
C ILE A 39 3.86 -6.02 0.63
N GLY A 40 3.81 -5.82 -0.68
CA GLY A 40 4.39 -4.66 -1.37
C GLY A 40 3.38 -3.55 -1.68
N PHE A 41 3.88 -2.33 -1.91
CA PHE A 41 3.05 -1.17 -2.26
C PHE A 41 2.81 -1.01 -3.78
N LYS A 42 3.32 -1.94 -4.60
CA LYS A 42 3.26 -1.91 -6.08
C LYS A 42 1.89 -2.25 -6.68
N GLY A 43 0.85 -2.35 -5.84
CA GLY A 43 -0.52 -2.61 -6.27
C GLY A 43 -0.79 -4.06 -6.70
N ARG A 44 0.04 -5.00 -6.23
CA ARG A 44 -0.20 -6.45 -6.34
C ARG A 44 -0.95 -6.98 -5.13
N ASP A 45 -0.63 -6.42 -3.97
CA ASP A 45 -1.21 -6.81 -2.69
C ASP A 45 -2.27 -5.78 -2.28
N PHE A 46 -3.48 -6.25 -1.99
CA PHE A 46 -4.64 -5.40 -1.72
C PHE A 46 -4.75 -5.01 -0.25
N GLU A 47 -3.98 -5.68 0.60
CA GLU A 47 -3.70 -5.38 1.99
C GLU A 47 -3.01 -4.00 2.15
N LEU A 48 -2.31 -3.53 1.11
CA LEU A 48 -1.59 -2.26 1.09
C LEU A 48 -1.82 -1.49 -0.22
N LEU A 49 -2.76 -0.54 -0.20
CA LEU A 49 -3.17 0.24 -1.37
C LEU A 49 -2.65 1.69 -1.38
N SER A 50 -1.42 1.93 -0.91
CA SER A 50 -0.81 3.26 -0.82
C SER A 50 -0.85 4.04 -2.14
N PHE A 51 -0.56 3.36 -3.26
CA PHE A 51 -0.61 3.93 -4.61
C PHE A 51 -1.79 3.40 -5.44
N ARG A 52 -2.80 2.80 -4.80
CA ARG A 52 -3.89 2.04 -5.45
C ARG A 52 -3.35 0.87 -6.30
N ALA A 53 -4.20 0.27 -7.13
CA ALA A 53 -3.87 -0.90 -7.95
C ALA A 53 -4.60 -0.89 -9.30
N GLY A 54 -4.14 -1.75 -10.22
CA GLY A 54 -4.77 -2.00 -11.52
C GLY A 54 -4.64 -0.84 -12.52
N ARG A 55 -5.62 -0.71 -13.44
CA ARG A 55 -5.58 0.25 -14.55
C ARG A 55 -5.53 1.73 -14.13
N ARG A 56 -5.82 2.04 -12.87
CA ARG A 56 -5.82 3.39 -12.29
C ARG A 56 -4.84 3.50 -11.11
N ILE A 57 -3.77 2.69 -11.13
CA ILE A 57 -2.66 2.84 -10.20
C ILE A 57 -2.05 4.24 -10.32
N CYS A 58 -1.52 4.78 -9.22
CA CYS A 58 -0.92 6.10 -9.19
C CYS A 58 0.26 6.17 -10.19
N PRO A 59 0.23 7.09 -11.17
CA PRO A 59 1.34 7.25 -12.11
C PRO A 59 2.62 7.78 -11.44
N GLY A 60 2.50 8.40 -10.26
CA GLY A 60 3.63 8.92 -9.48
C GLY A 60 4.37 7.88 -8.63
N LEU A 61 3.98 6.61 -8.64
CA LEU A 61 4.61 5.56 -7.83
C LEU A 61 6.14 5.49 -8.00
N PRO A 62 6.71 5.44 -9.23
CA PRO A 62 8.16 5.34 -9.39
C PRO A 62 8.93 6.56 -8.89
N LEU A 63 8.28 7.72 -8.91
CA LEU A 63 8.88 8.98 -8.44
C LEU A 63 8.89 9.02 -6.92
N ALA A 64 7.76 8.68 -6.30
CA ALA A 64 7.61 8.66 -4.85
C ALA A 64 8.53 7.63 -4.20
N ASP A 65 8.65 6.44 -4.80
CA ASP A 65 9.59 5.39 -4.39
C ASP A 65 11.01 5.93 -4.26
N ARG A 66 11.54 6.54 -5.33
CA ARG A 66 12.88 7.14 -5.35
C ARG A 66 13.03 8.32 -4.39
N MET A 67 12.02 9.18 -4.31
CA MET A 67 12.06 10.35 -3.42
C MET A 67 12.12 9.93 -1.96
N VAL A 68 11.29 8.98 -1.54
CA VAL A 68 11.23 8.51 -0.15
C VAL A 68 12.56 7.86 0.23
N SER A 69 13.10 6.97 -0.61
CA SER A 69 14.42 6.37 -0.37
C SER A 69 15.54 7.42 -0.27
N LEU A 70 15.53 8.41 -1.17
CA LEU A 70 16.54 9.49 -1.15
C LEU A 70 16.45 10.35 0.11
N ILE A 71 15.23 10.71 0.54
CA ILE A 71 15.00 11.56 1.72
C ILE A 71 15.38 10.80 3.00
N LEU A 72 15.08 9.51 3.07
CA LEU A 72 15.42 8.67 4.22
C LEU A 72 16.90 8.28 4.25
N GLY A 73 17.61 8.41 3.13
CA GLY A 73 19.02 8.03 3.03
C GLY A 73 19.21 6.52 2.97
N ASP A 74 18.27 5.79 2.37
CA ASP A 74 18.33 4.35 2.23
C ASP A 74 19.21 3.97 1.02
N PRO A 75 20.39 3.35 1.22
CA PRO A 75 21.30 3.02 0.12
C PRO A 75 20.79 1.86 -0.74
N ASP A 76 19.90 1.03 -0.19
CA ASP A 76 19.34 -0.14 -0.85
C ASP A 76 17.96 0.22 -1.41
N GLY A 77 17.94 0.91 -2.55
CA GLY A 77 16.72 1.21 -3.31
C GLY A 77 16.03 -0.03 -3.91
N GLN A 78 16.04 -1.16 -3.19
CA GLN A 78 15.61 -2.44 -3.68
C GLN A 78 15.12 -3.34 -2.55
N ASN A 79 13.85 -3.18 -2.15
CA ASN A 79 12.99 -4.34 -1.88
C ASN A 79 11.51 -3.98 -2.16
N PRO A 80 10.68 -4.95 -2.57
CA PRO A 80 9.54 -4.75 -3.46
C PRO A 80 8.33 -4.02 -2.91
#